data_AF-A0A0P9D506-F1
#
_entry.id   AF-A0A0P9D506-F1
#
_cell.length_a   1.000
_cell.length_b   1.000
_cell.length_c   1.000
_cell.angle_alpha   90.00
_cell.angle_beta   90.00
_cell.angle_gamma   90.00
#
_symmetry.space_group_name_H-M   'P 1'
#
loop_
_entity.id
_entity.type
_entity.pdbx_description
1 polymer ?
#
loop_
_entity_poly.entity_id
_entity_poly.type
_entity_poly.pdbx_seq_one_letter_code
_entity_poly.pdbx_strand_id
1 'polypeptide(L)'
;PQLPSVRALAQFGEVRVVRRDKPLDVAALNPLVLRYRTFWEDERLKTAIEIQHPLAGPLPELEIALEADGAMVNRFLLVPDPQRTRPQYLGADVLPATPGGEGYVNTRDFPRFPAPATPPAGNYTRKLRLRMAGQSVDERALATFTRSGDGQIGALVPGSGEFVYLRHRADTAALRGSPADFGGGLELAGWNGPARAAAGAPLTIGLRWQAGAVIAQAFFPELQLLD
;
A
#
# COMPACT_ATOMS: atom_id res chain seq x y z
N PRO A 1 20.45 -0.55 18.27
CA PRO A 1 21.21 -1.63 17.60
C PRO A 1 20.71 -1.82 16.15
N GLN A 2 21.60 -1.74 15.16
CA GLN A 2 21.27 -1.99 13.75
C GLN A 2 20.79 -3.44 13.59
N LEU A 3 19.65 -3.64 12.92
CA LEU A 3 19.23 -4.96 12.47
C LEU A 3 20.33 -5.52 11.55
N PRO A 4 20.81 -6.76 11.75
CA PRO A 4 21.73 -7.37 10.81
C PRO A 4 21.05 -7.38 9.43
N SER A 5 21.77 -6.94 8.40
CA SER A 5 21.37 -6.97 6.98
C SER A 5 20.18 -6.09 6.55
N VAL A 6 19.93 -4.98 7.26
CA VAL A 6 18.85 -4.05 6.90
C VAL A 6 19.38 -2.60 6.87
N ARG A 7 19.34 -1.96 5.70
CA ARG A 7 19.69 -0.54 5.52
C ARG A 7 18.42 0.27 5.34
N ALA A 8 18.11 1.16 6.29
CA ALA A 8 17.00 2.09 6.15
C ALA A 8 17.27 3.05 4.98
N LEU A 9 16.32 3.18 4.06
CA LEU A 9 16.42 4.05 2.88
C LEU A 9 15.61 5.34 3.05
N ALA A 10 14.43 5.25 3.66
CA ALA A 10 13.55 6.39 3.91
C ALA A 10 12.60 6.11 5.08
N GLN A 11 12.06 7.17 5.69
CA GLN A 11 11.09 7.09 6.78
C GLN A 11 9.93 8.07 6.52
N PHE A 12 8.71 7.60 6.72
CA PHE A 12 7.48 8.38 6.55
C PHE A 12 6.58 8.15 7.78
N GLY A 13 6.56 9.11 8.70
CA GLY A 13 5.90 8.92 10.00
C GLY A 13 6.49 7.73 10.76
N GLU A 14 5.63 6.77 11.11
CA GLU A 14 6.01 5.52 11.79
C GLU A 14 6.45 4.39 10.83
N VAL A 15 6.32 4.59 9.51
CA VAL A 15 6.69 3.59 8.50
C VAL A 15 8.14 3.81 8.05
N ARG A 16 8.92 2.73 7.99
CA ARG A 16 10.29 2.73 7.46
C ARG A 16 10.40 1.89 6.19
N VAL A 17 10.96 2.50 5.15
CA VAL A 17 11.38 1.82 3.93
C VAL A 17 12.78 1.29 4.15
N VAL A 18 12.93 -0.03 4.04
CA VAL A 18 14.19 -0.72 4.30
C VAL A 18 14.67 -1.52 3.10
N ARG A 19 15.98 -1.52 2.85
CA ARG A 19 16.66 -2.42 1.92
C ARG A 19 17.24 -3.60 2.69
N ARG A 20 16.96 -4.83 2.26
CA ARG A 20 17.49 -6.05 2.89
C ARG A 20 18.48 -6.76 1.96
N ASP A 21 19.44 -7.44 2.56
CA ASP A 21 20.50 -8.15 1.82
C ASP A 21 20.13 -9.60 1.47
N LYS A 22 18.96 -10.09 1.92
CA LYS A 22 18.41 -11.40 1.58
C LYS A 22 16.99 -11.28 1.01
N PRO A 23 16.64 -12.04 -0.05
CA PRO A 23 15.30 -12.03 -0.61
C PRO A 23 14.30 -12.58 0.41
N LEU A 24 13.19 -11.87 0.55
CA LEU A 24 12.04 -12.28 1.35
C LEU A 24 11.39 -13.49 0.65
N ASP A 25 10.99 -14.55 1.38
CA ASP A 25 10.04 -15.52 0.82
C ASP A 25 8.65 -14.86 0.81
N VAL A 26 8.41 -14.09 -0.25
CA VAL A 26 7.17 -13.36 -0.51
C VAL A 26 5.97 -14.31 -0.58
N ALA A 27 6.17 -15.57 -1.00
CA ALA A 27 5.10 -16.55 -1.11
C ALA A 27 4.61 -17.03 0.26
N ALA A 28 5.51 -17.19 1.24
CA ALA A 28 5.15 -17.59 2.61
C ALA A 28 4.46 -16.47 3.40
N LEU A 29 4.77 -15.20 3.11
CA LEU A 29 4.27 -14.04 3.87
C LEU A 29 3.00 -13.42 3.29
N ASN A 30 2.63 -13.81 2.07
CA ASN A 30 1.37 -13.43 1.45
C ASN A 30 1.11 -11.89 1.52
N PRO A 31 2.03 -11.00 1.05
CA PRO A 31 1.92 -9.53 1.19
C PRO A 31 1.17 -8.86 0.03
N LEU A 32 0.33 -7.85 0.30
CA LEU A 32 -0.23 -7.03 -0.78
C LEU A 32 0.90 -6.32 -1.51
N VAL A 33 1.10 -6.63 -2.79
CA VAL A 33 2.11 -5.99 -3.64
C VAL A 33 1.45 -5.07 -4.63
N LEU A 34 1.91 -3.83 -4.70
CA LEU A 34 1.49 -2.82 -5.67
C LEU A 34 2.70 -2.42 -6.52
N ARG A 35 2.70 -2.79 -7.79
CA ARG A 35 3.71 -2.34 -8.76
C ARG A 35 3.13 -1.24 -9.60
N TYR A 36 3.89 -0.18 -9.81
CA TYR A 36 3.43 0.94 -10.63
C TYR A 36 4.50 1.36 -11.63
N ARG A 37 4.03 1.88 -12.76
CA ARG A 37 4.87 2.49 -13.79
C ARG A 37 4.10 3.62 -14.44
N THR A 38 4.75 4.77 -14.56
CA THR A 38 4.26 5.88 -15.38
C THR A 38 5.07 5.95 -16.66
N PHE A 39 4.42 6.22 -17.79
CA PHE A 39 5.05 6.30 -19.10
C PHE A 39 4.24 7.16 -20.06
N TRP A 40 4.88 7.58 -21.15
CA TRP A 40 4.25 8.35 -22.21
C TRP A 40 3.88 7.43 -23.38
N GLU A 41 2.63 7.50 -23.83
CA GLU A 41 2.14 6.72 -24.97
C GLU A 41 0.85 7.36 -25.51
N ASP A 42 0.65 7.38 -26.83
CA ASP A 42 -0.54 7.94 -27.49
C ASP A 42 -0.89 9.36 -27.03
N GLU A 43 0.11 10.22 -26.90
CA GLU A 43 -0.02 11.62 -26.42
C GLU A 43 -0.62 11.75 -25.01
N ARG A 44 -0.58 10.67 -24.24
CA ARG A 44 -1.10 10.59 -22.87
C ARG A 44 0.02 10.22 -21.91
N LEU A 45 -0.04 10.83 -20.72
CA LEU A 45 0.73 10.37 -19.59
C LEU A 45 -0.06 9.25 -18.91
N LYS A 46 0.35 8.00 -19.13
CA LYS A 46 -0.30 6.81 -18.59
C LYS A 46 0.39 6.39 -17.30
N THR A 47 -0.39 5.97 -16.31
CA THR A 47 0.11 5.24 -15.14
C THR A 47 -0.56 3.89 -15.10
N ALA A 48 0.23 2.83 -15.10
CA ALA A 48 -0.22 1.47 -14.89
C ALA A 48 0.15 0.99 -13.48
N ILE A 49 -0.80 0.32 -12.83
CA ILE A 49 -0.67 -0.25 -11.50
C ILE A 49 -1.12 -1.71 -11.54
N GLU A 50 -0.23 -2.61 -11.17
CA GLU A 50 -0.54 -4.00 -10.91
C GLU A 50 -0.69 -4.21 -9.40
N ILE A 51 -1.81 -4.80 -8.99
CA ILE A 51 -2.02 -5.29 -7.63
C ILE A 51 -1.88 -6.80 -7.67
N GLN A 52 -0.83 -7.33 -7.05
CA GLN A 52 -0.71 -8.76 -6.81
C GLN A 52 -1.30 -9.11 -5.45
N HIS A 53 -2.23 -10.05 -5.50
CA HIS A 53 -3.07 -10.46 -4.38
C HIS A 53 -2.48 -11.64 -3.63
N PRO A 54 -2.52 -11.57 -2.30
CA PRO A 54 -2.31 -12.77 -1.50
C PRO A 54 -3.38 -13.05 -0.43
N LEU A 55 -4.22 -12.12 0.03
CA LEU A 55 -5.20 -12.41 1.10
C LEU A 55 -6.60 -11.83 0.85
N ALA A 56 -7.62 -12.60 1.22
CA ALA A 56 -9.01 -12.13 1.32
C ALA A 56 -9.13 -10.99 2.34
N GLY A 57 -9.75 -9.87 1.95
CA GLY A 57 -9.97 -8.71 2.81
C GLY A 57 -10.14 -7.40 2.02
N PRO A 58 -10.61 -6.32 2.67
CA PRO A 58 -10.94 -5.05 1.99
C PRO A 58 -9.69 -4.44 1.38
N LEU A 59 -9.67 -4.17 0.07
CA LEU A 59 -8.52 -3.60 -0.64
C LEU A 59 -8.33 -2.11 -0.34
N PRO A 60 -7.09 -1.58 -0.37
CA PRO A 60 -6.91 -0.15 -0.23
C PRO A 60 -7.43 0.55 -1.49
N GLU A 61 -7.95 1.75 -1.29
CA GLU A 61 -8.25 2.66 -2.39
C GLU A 61 -6.93 3.26 -2.88
N LEU A 62 -6.76 3.36 -4.20
CA LEU A 62 -5.62 4.03 -4.80
C LEU A 62 -6.09 5.38 -5.33
N GLU A 63 -5.42 6.45 -4.95
CA GLU A 63 -5.68 7.78 -5.48
C GLU A 63 -4.47 8.26 -6.28
N ILE A 64 -4.63 8.46 -7.58
CA ILE A 64 -3.64 9.20 -8.34
C ILE A 64 -4.00 10.68 -8.23
N ALA A 65 -3.08 11.53 -7.77
CA ALA A 65 -3.27 12.97 -7.73
C ALA A 65 -2.40 13.64 -8.79
N LEU A 66 -2.90 14.71 -9.38
CA LEU A 66 -2.15 15.61 -10.24
C LEU A 66 -2.11 16.98 -9.57
N GLU A 67 -0.92 17.46 -9.25
CA GLU A 67 -0.69 18.74 -8.62
C GLU A 67 0.13 19.65 -9.53
N ALA A 68 -0.18 20.94 -9.57
CA ALA A 68 0.59 21.99 -10.25
C ALA A 68 1.10 22.97 -9.19
N ASP A 69 2.42 23.12 -9.10
CA ASP A 69 3.11 23.95 -8.10
C ASP A 69 2.57 23.76 -6.66
N GLY A 70 2.23 22.51 -6.33
CA GLY A 70 1.69 22.09 -5.03
C GLY A 70 0.17 22.23 -4.86
N ALA A 71 -0.53 22.84 -5.81
CA ALA A 71 -1.98 22.94 -5.82
C ALA A 71 -2.63 21.74 -6.53
N MET A 72 -3.70 21.21 -5.96
CA MET A 72 -4.44 20.09 -6.55
C MET A 72 -5.12 20.50 -7.86
N VAL A 73 -4.81 19.80 -8.95
CA VAL A 73 -5.44 19.98 -10.27
C VAL A 73 -6.48 18.90 -10.52
N ASN A 74 -6.14 17.65 -10.22
CA ASN A 74 -7.04 16.52 -10.49
C ASN A 74 -6.78 15.33 -9.56
N ARG A 75 -7.78 14.49 -9.34
CA ARG A 75 -7.71 13.31 -8.46
C ARG A 75 -8.44 12.14 -9.06
N PHE A 76 -7.79 10.99 -9.09
CA PHE A 76 -8.26 9.76 -9.70
C PHE A 76 -8.39 8.69 -8.63
N LEU A 77 -9.61 8.46 -8.14
CA LEU A 77 -9.88 7.37 -7.23
C LEU A 77 -10.06 6.07 -8.03
N LEU A 78 -9.17 5.12 -7.77
CA LEU A 78 -9.16 3.79 -8.36
C LEU A 78 -9.46 2.80 -7.24
N VAL A 79 -10.65 2.20 -7.30
CA VAL A 79 -11.13 1.25 -6.29
C VAL A 79 -10.95 -0.17 -6.83
N PRO A 80 -10.00 -0.96 -6.29
CA PRO A 80 -9.81 -2.34 -6.72
C PRO A 80 -11.06 -3.18 -6.42
N ASP A 81 -11.35 -4.18 -7.25
CA ASP A 81 -12.46 -5.11 -7.03
C ASP A 81 -12.13 -6.00 -5.82
N PRO A 82 -12.89 -5.91 -4.70
CA PRO A 82 -12.61 -6.69 -3.50
C PRO A 82 -12.88 -8.20 -3.67
N GLN A 83 -13.64 -8.60 -4.69
CA GLN A 83 -13.98 -10.00 -4.95
C GLN A 83 -12.96 -10.69 -5.87
N ARG A 84 -12.10 -9.92 -6.54
CA ARG A 84 -11.13 -10.45 -7.49
C ARG A 84 -9.95 -11.10 -6.77
N THR A 85 -9.68 -12.36 -7.09
CA THR A 85 -8.62 -13.17 -6.47
C THR A 85 -7.33 -13.27 -7.31
N ARG A 86 -7.38 -12.86 -8.57
CA ARG A 86 -6.23 -12.76 -9.49
C ARG A 86 -5.64 -11.35 -9.47
N PRO A 87 -4.39 -11.15 -9.96
CA PRO A 87 -3.86 -9.81 -10.12
C PRO A 87 -4.83 -8.85 -10.82
N GLN A 88 -4.83 -7.62 -10.32
CA GLN A 88 -5.68 -6.54 -10.82
C GLN A 88 -4.80 -5.50 -11.51
N TYR A 89 -5.28 -4.98 -12.63
CA TYR A 89 -4.62 -3.91 -13.35
C TYR A 89 -5.49 -2.67 -13.29
N LEU A 90 -4.92 -1.61 -12.73
CA LEU A 90 -5.52 -0.31 -12.59
C LEU A 90 -4.61 0.73 -13.23
N GLY A 91 -5.13 1.92 -13.43
CA GLY A 91 -4.32 3.03 -13.88
C GLY A 91 -5.13 4.26 -14.20
N ALA A 92 -4.44 5.25 -14.76
CA ALA A 92 -5.11 6.42 -15.29
C ALA A 92 -4.29 7.07 -16.40
N ASP A 93 -5.02 7.65 -17.34
CA ASP A 93 -4.50 8.39 -18.47
C ASP A 93 -4.76 9.87 -18.22
N VAL A 94 -3.70 10.68 -18.23
CA VAL A 94 -3.81 12.14 -18.16
C VAL A 94 -3.61 12.68 -19.56
N LEU A 95 -4.54 13.53 -19.99
CA LEU A 95 -4.45 14.34 -21.19
C LEU A 95 -3.66 15.61 -20.86
N PRO A 96 -2.44 15.74 -21.39
CA PRO A 96 -1.55 16.87 -21.14
C PRO A 96 -2.13 18.23 -21.49
N ALA A 97 -2.84 18.29 -22.62
CA ALA A 97 -3.39 19.54 -23.14
C ALA A 97 -4.44 20.12 -22.19
N THR A 98 -5.20 19.29 -21.48
CA THR A 98 -6.38 19.71 -20.71
C THR A 98 -6.30 19.39 -19.22
N PRO A 99 -5.16 18.92 -18.71
CA PRO A 99 -5.06 18.11 -17.47
C PRO A 99 -6.26 17.25 -17.05
N GLY A 100 -7.11 16.87 -18.01
CA GLY A 100 -8.21 15.93 -17.82
C GLY A 100 -7.71 14.51 -17.97
N GLY A 101 -8.62 13.55 -17.94
CA GLY A 101 -8.20 12.16 -18.08
C GLY A 101 -9.30 11.14 -17.88
N GLU A 102 -8.89 9.89 -17.88
CA GLU A 102 -9.75 8.73 -17.62
C GLU A 102 -8.99 7.72 -16.75
N GLY A 103 -9.71 7.04 -15.87
CA GLY A 103 -9.16 5.97 -15.04
C GLY A 103 -9.31 4.62 -15.72
N TYR A 104 -8.65 3.59 -15.20
CA TYR A 104 -9.01 2.22 -15.49
C TYR A 104 -8.79 1.27 -14.30
N VAL A 105 -9.66 0.26 -14.19
CA VAL A 105 -9.70 -0.83 -13.20
C VAL A 105 -10.37 -2.06 -13.85
N ASN A 106 -9.61 -2.95 -14.50
CA ASN A 106 -10.05 -4.26 -15.02
C ASN A 106 -11.29 -4.35 -15.96
N THR A 107 -12.08 -3.29 -16.16
CA THR A 107 -13.26 -3.17 -17.03
C THR A 107 -13.12 -1.95 -17.95
N ARG A 108 -14.19 -1.43 -18.57
CA ARG A 108 -14.15 -0.28 -19.50
C ARG A 108 -14.76 1.02 -18.94
N ASP A 109 -15.45 0.98 -17.81
CA ASP A 109 -16.19 2.14 -17.27
C ASP A 109 -15.52 2.70 -16.02
N PHE A 110 -15.04 3.95 -16.13
CA PHE A 110 -14.30 4.63 -15.08
C PHE A 110 -14.72 6.08 -14.93
N PRO A 111 -14.40 6.70 -13.78
CA PRO A 111 -14.49 8.14 -13.64
C PRO A 111 -13.73 8.83 -14.77
N ARG A 112 -14.44 9.75 -15.43
CA ARG A 112 -13.83 10.77 -16.28
C ARG A 112 -13.40 11.92 -15.41
N PHE A 113 -12.23 12.46 -15.72
CA PHE A 113 -11.63 13.55 -14.99
C PHE A 113 -11.79 14.81 -15.83
N PRO A 114 -12.78 15.66 -15.49
CA PRO A 114 -12.98 16.88 -16.25
C PRO A 114 -11.72 17.72 -16.18
N ALA A 115 -11.40 18.36 -17.30
CA ALA A 115 -10.35 19.36 -17.36
C ALA A 115 -10.67 20.51 -16.39
N PRO A 116 -9.70 21.06 -15.65
CA PRO A 116 -9.89 22.38 -15.04
C PRO A 116 -10.28 23.39 -16.11
N ALA A 117 -11.18 24.30 -15.78
CA ALA A 117 -11.62 25.37 -16.69
C ALA A 117 -10.43 26.20 -17.22
N THR A 118 -9.41 26.40 -16.38
CA THR A 118 -8.15 27.02 -16.76
C THR A 118 -6.99 26.13 -16.31
N PRO A 119 -6.41 25.31 -17.21
CA PRO A 119 -5.24 24.52 -16.93
C PRO A 119 -4.04 25.39 -16.53
N PRO A 120 -3.46 25.21 -15.33
CA PRO A 120 -2.26 25.96 -14.95
C PRO A 120 -1.07 25.58 -15.86
N ALA A 121 -0.16 26.53 -16.05
CA ALA A 121 1.18 26.24 -16.55
C ALA A 121 2.12 26.12 -15.34
N GLY A 122 3.28 25.50 -15.52
CA GLY A 122 4.28 25.39 -14.46
C GLY A 122 4.71 23.95 -14.20
N ASN A 123 5.14 23.68 -12.97
CA ASN A 123 5.64 22.37 -12.59
C ASN A 123 4.51 21.48 -12.14
N TYR A 124 4.42 20.30 -12.72
CA TYR A 124 3.47 19.29 -12.37
C TYR A 124 4.13 18.15 -11.63
N THR A 125 3.46 17.67 -10.59
CA THR A 125 3.78 16.42 -9.92
C THR A 125 2.56 15.51 -9.97
N ARG A 126 2.75 14.32 -10.51
CA ARG A 126 1.78 13.24 -10.41
C ARG A 126 2.15 12.38 -9.22
N LYS A 127 1.19 12.03 -8.39
CA LYS A 127 1.39 11.25 -7.17
C LYS A 127 0.45 10.05 -7.11
N LEU A 128 0.89 9.00 -6.44
CA LEU A 128 0.07 7.86 -6.03
C LEU A 128 -0.05 7.92 -4.52
N ARG A 129 -1.29 8.00 -4.04
CA ARG A 129 -1.65 8.01 -2.64
C ARG A 129 -2.42 6.74 -2.33
N LEU A 130 -1.97 6.00 -1.33
CA LEU A 130 -2.65 4.81 -0.84
C LEU A 130 -3.61 5.21 0.28
N ARG A 131 -4.87 4.79 0.20
CA ARG A 131 -5.87 5.07 1.22
C ARG A 131 -6.48 3.81 1.79
N MET A 132 -6.63 3.76 3.11
CA MET A 132 -7.31 2.68 3.83
C MET A 132 -8.28 3.30 4.82
N ALA A 133 -9.55 2.85 4.80
CA ALA A 133 -10.61 3.39 5.64
C ALA A 133 -10.69 4.94 5.60
N GLY A 134 -10.52 5.52 4.41
CA GLY A 134 -10.56 6.97 4.18
C GLY A 134 -9.27 7.74 4.53
N GLN A 135 -8.28 7.11 5.20
CA GLN A 135 -7.02 7.75 5.59
C GLN A 135 -5.91 7.50 4.59
N SER A 136 -5.07 8.51 4.33
CA SER A 136 -3.85 8.37 3.53
C SER A 136 -2.78 7.68 4.36
N VAL A 137 -2.27 6.55 3.88
CA VAL A 137 -1.26 5.74 4.59
C VAL A 137 0.11 5.77 3.92
N ASP A 138 0.17 6.15 2.65
CA ASP A 138 1.42 6.31 1.90
C ASP A 138 1.20 7.24 0.69
N GLU A 139 2.25 7.92 0.23
CA GLU A 139 2.23 8.80 -0.93
C GLU A 139 3.59 8.76 -1.66
N ARG A 140 3.58 8.61 -2.98
CA ARG A 140 4.78 8.66 -3.82
C ARG A 140 4.60 9.47 -5.07
N ALA A 141 5.64 10.19 -5.47
CA ALA A 141 5.71 10.79 -6.80
C ALA A 141 5.78 9.68 -7.87
N LEU A 142 4.86 9.76 -8.81
CA LEU A 142 4.74 8.90 -9.99
C LEU A 142 5.42 9.50 -11.22
N ALA A 143 5.46 10.83 -11.33
CA ALA A 143 6.17 11.57 -12.35
C ALA A 143 6.27 13.05 -11.97
N THR A 144 7.29 13.72 -12.48
CA THR A 144 7.35 15.18 -12.51
C THR A 144 7.53 15.65 -13.94
N PHE A 145 6.97 16.80 -14.28
CA PHE A 145 7.08 17.39 -15.61
C PHE A 145 6.75 18.88 -15.59
N THR A 146 7.11 19.61 -16.64
CA THR A 146 6.63 20.98 -16.85
C THR A 146 5.52 20.98 -17.88
N ARG A 147 4.54 21.87 -17.71
CA ARG A 147 3.50 22.13 -18.70
C ARG A 147 3.53 23.61 -19.08
N SER A 148 3.65 23.89 -20.38
CA SER A 148 3.56 25.26 -20.91
C SER A 148 2.09 25.72 -21.04
N GLY A 149 1.89 27.01 -21.30
CA GLY A 149 0.54 27.59 -21.44
C GLY A 149 -0.27 27.02 -22.61
N ASP A 150 0.39 26.58 -23.67
CA ASP A 150 -0.19 25.89 -24.83
C ASP A 150 -0.34 24.36 -24.63
N GLY A 151 -0.01 23.86 -23.44
CA GLY A 151 -0.25 22.46 -23.05
C GLY A 151 0.83 21.46 -23.48
N GLN A 152 1.99 21.94 -23.98
CA GLN A 152 3.14 21.08 -24.23
C GLN A 152 3.76 20.60 -22.91
N ILE A 153 4.23 19.35 -22.90
CA ILE A 153 4.98 18.80 -21.78
C ILE A 153 6.47 18.89 -22.05
N GLY A 154 7.20 19.41 -21.07
CA GLY A 154 8.65 19.38 -21.01
C GLY A 154 9.15 18.63 -19.78
N ALA A 155 10.45 18.32 -19.77
CA ALA A 155 11.16 17.79 -18.61
C ALA A 155 10.46 16.61 -17.90
N LEU A 156 9.79 15.73 -18.66
CA LEU A 156 9.08 14.58 -18.10
C LEU A 156 10.07 13.59 -17.49
N VAL A 157 9.94 13.37 -16.20
CA VAL A 157 10.66 12.33 -15.44
C VAL A 157 9.62 11.32 -14.95
N PRO A 158 9.42 10.20 -15.65
CA PRO A 158 8.51 9.16 -15.22
C PRO A 158 9.09 8.35 -14.07
N GLY A 159 8.23 7.94 -13.14
CA GLY A 159 8.55 7.08 -12.03
C GLY A 159 7.96 5.67 -12.19
N SER A 160 8.66 4.70 -11.64
CA SER A 160 8.18 3.34 -11.43
C SER A 160 8.63 2.84 -10.07
N GLY A 161 7.94 1.84 -9.54
CA GLY A 161 8.33 1.26 -8.27
C GLY A 161 7.38 0.20 -7.79
N GLU A 162 7.63 -0.22 -6.56
CA GLU A 162 6.88 -1.26 -5.87
C GLU A 162 6.58 -0.83 -4.44
N PHE A 163 5.39 -1.19 -3.97
CA PHE A 163 5.06 -1.24 -2.56
C PHE A 163 4.76 -2.68 -2.16
N VAL A 164 5.22 -3.05 -0.97
CA VAL A 164 4.95 -4.36 -0.37
C VAL A 164 4.38 -4.10 1.02
N TYR A 165 3.11 -4.45 1.21
CA TYR A 165 2.42 -4.32 2.50
C TYR A 165 2.13 -5.69 3.08
N LEU A 166 2.62 -5.94 4.29
CA LEU A 166 2.22 -7.10 5.07
C LEU A 166 0.83 -6.82 5.67
N ARG A 167 -0.20 -7.51 5.19
CA ARG A 167 -1.55 -7.40 5.77
C ARG A 167 -1.61 -8.22 7.06
N HIS A 168 -1.76 -7.54 8.18
CA HIS A 168 -2.23 -8.16 9.41
C HIS A 168 -3.77 -8.09 9.44
N ARG A 169 -4.45 -9.24 9.40
CA ARG A 169 -5.90 -9.27 9.66
C ARG A 169 -6.07 -9.19 11.17
N ALA A 170 -6.80 -8.18 11.66
CA ALA A 170 -7.39 -8.32 12.98
C ALA A 170 -8.43 -9.45 12.87
N ASP A 171 -8.06 -10.64 13.34
CA ASP A 171 -9.05 -11.66 13.64
C ASP A 171 -10.03 -11.05 14.65
N THR A 172 -11.34 -11.14 14.41
CA THR A 172 -12.36 -10.64 15.34
C THR A 172 -12.84 -11.73 16.27
N ALA A 173 -12.30 -12.95 16.17
CA ALA A 173 -12.58 -14.02 17.10
C ALA A 173 -12.35 -13.56 18.54
N ALA A 174 -13.31 -13.88 19.42
CA ALA A 174 -13.19 -13.66 20.84
C ALA A 174 -11.95 -14.38 21.36
N LEU A 175 -11.03 -13.60 21.92
CA LEU A 175 -9.81 -14.13 22.52
C LEU A 175 -10.08 -14.53 23.97
N ARG A 176 -9.42 -15.59 24.41
CA ARG A 176 -9.25 -15.89 25.82
C ARG A 176 -8.17 -14.93 26.36
N GLY A 177 -8.49 -14.31 27.49
CA GLY A 177 -7.71 -13.20 28.04
C GLY A 177 -6.65 -13.65 29.04
N SER A 178 -5.42 -13.18 28.79
CA SER A 178 -4.59 -12.49 29.78
C SER A 178 -3.64 -11.60 28.98
N PRO A 179 -3.95 -10.31 28.79
CA PRO A 179 -3.05 -9.43 28.08
C PRO A 179 -1.69 -9.42 28.78
N ALA A 180 -0.63 -9.66 28.02
CA ALA A 180 0.73 -9.65 28.52
C ALA A 180 1.51 -8.56 27.79
N ASP A 181 2.05 -7.61 28.55
CA ASP A 181 2.89 -6.54 28.03
C ASP A 181 4.35 -7.01 27.93
N PHE A 182 4.94 -6.82 26.76
CA PHE A 182 6.33 -7.13 26.46
C PHE A 182 7.15 -5.86 26.21
N GLY A 183 7.05 -4.91 27.14
CA GLY A 183 7.88 -3.71 27.19
C GLY A 183 7.29 -2.50 26.46
N GLY A 184 5.97 -2.33 26.50
CA GLY A 184 5.22 -1.14 26.06
C GLY A 184 5.07 -0.97 24.55
N GLY A 185 5.90 -1.63 23.75
CA GLY A 185 5.82 -1.62 22.28
C GLY A 185 5.07 -2.80 21.68
N LEU A 186 4.88 -3.88 22.44
CA LEU A 186 4.26 -5.13 21.98
C LEU A 186 3.46 -5.77 23.11
N GLU A 187 2.22 -6.12 22.82
CA GLU A 187 1.28 -6.75 23.74
C GLU A 187 0.79 -8.06 23.13
N LEU A 188 0.70 -9.13 23.92
CA LEU A 188 -0.13 -10.28 23.58
C LEU A 188 -1.58 -9.91 23.91
N ALA A 189 -2.35 -9.43 22.94
CA ALA A 189 -3.75 -9.03 23.10
C ALA A 189 -4.68 -10.21 23.48
N GLY A 190 -4.22 -11.44 23.27
CA GLY A 190 -4.86 -12.65 23.78
C GLY A 190 -4.61 -13.85 22.88
N TRP A 191 -5.31 -14.95 23.15
CA TRP A 191 -5.10 -16.22 22.45
C TRP A 191 -6.41 -16.95 22.17
N ASN A 192 -6.39 -17.91 21.26
CA ASN A 192 -7.49 -18.85 21.03
C ASN A 192 -6.96 -20.28 20.98
N GLY A 193 -7.80 -21.23 21.37
CA GLY A 193 -7.48 -22.65 21.37
C GLY A 193 -8.73 -23.49 21.64
N PRO A 194 -8.63 -24.82 21.51
CA PRO A 194 -9.79 -25.69 21.72
C PRO A 194 -10.30 -25.59 23.18
N ALA A 195 -11.59 -25.81 23.37
CA ALA A 195 -12.22 -25.82 24.70
C ALA A 195 -11.80 -27.06 25.53
N ARG A 196 -11.48 -28.17 24.85
CA ARG A 196 -10.93 -29.39 25.43
C ARG A 196 -9.88 -29.95 24.49
N ALA A 197 -8.76 -30.41 25.04
CA ALA A 197 -7.77 -31.18 24.32
C ALA A 197 -7.98 -32.68 24.61
N ALA A 198 -7.82 -33.53 23.60
CA ALA A 198 -7.81 -34.98 23.78
C ALA A 198 -6.36 -35.47 23.83
N ALA A 199 -6.08 -36.43 24.70
CA ALA A 199 -4.76 -37.06 24.77
C ALA A 199 -4.38 -37.64 23.40
N GLY A 200 -3.17 -37.33 22.92
CA GLY A 200 -2.66 -37.78 21.61
C GLY A 200 -3.17 -37.00 20.40
N ALA A 201 -4.04 -36.00 20.57
CA ALA A 201 -4.47 -35.11 19.47
C ALA A 201 -3.60 -33.85 19.38
N PRO A 202 -3.35 -33.31 18.18
CA PRO A 202 -2.62 -32.05 18.02
C PRO A 202 -3.39 -30.88 18.65
N LEU A 203 -2.68 -30.03 19.37
CA LEU A 203 -3.20 -28.81 19.96
C LEU A 203 -2.85 -27.61 19.07
N THR A 204 -3.86 -26.91 18.57
CA THR A 204 -3.68 -25.64 17.85
C THR A 204 -3.98 -24.47 18.80
N ILE A 205 -2.98 -23.62 19.03
CA ILE A 205 -3.10 -22.37 19.77
C ILE A 205 -2.78 -21.23 18.81
N GLY A 206 -3.70 -20.27 18.68
CA GLY A 206 -3.42 -19.01 18.00
C GLY A 206 -3.14 -17.91 19.02
N LEU A 207 -2.13 -17.08 18.72
CA LEU A 207 -1.72 -15.95 19.55
C LEU A 207 -1.97 -14.66 18.76
N ARG A 208 -2.62 -13.67 19.39
CA ARG A 208 -2.82 -12.34 18.81
C ARG A 208 -1.90 -11.35 19.48
N TRP A 209 -1.05 -10.73 18.67
CA TRP A 209 -0.14 -9.68 19.09
C TRP A 209 -0.66 -8.31 18.63
N GLN A 210 -0.48 -7.31 19.48
CA GLN A 210 -0.78 -5.92 19.19
C GLN A 210 0.48 -5.10 19.42
N ALA A 211 0.91 -4.37 18.40
CA ALA A 211 2.01 -3.42 18.55
C ALA A 211 1.43 -2.09 19.09
N GLY A 212 1.91 -1.66 20.26
CA GLY A 212 1.61 -0.34 20.82
C GLY A 212 2.57 0.75 20.32
N ALA A 213 3.70 0.35 19.74
CA ALA A 213 4.69 1.22 19.11
C ALA A 213 5.48 0.45 18.04
N VAL A 214 6.36 1.15 17.31
CA VAL A 214 7.27 0.53 16.33
C VAL A 214 8.15 -0.53 17.01
N ILE A 215 8.08 -1.77 16.52
CA ILE A 215 8.91 -2.88 16.99
C ILE A 215 10.34 -2.71 16.45
N ALA A 216 11.24 -2.21 17.28
CA ALA A 216 12.61 -1.88 16.89
C ALA A 216 13.57 -3.08 16.82
N GLN A 217 13.15 -4.25 17.32
CA GLN A 217 13.95 -5.47 17.41
C GLN A 217 13.12 -6.71 17.10
N ALA A 218 13.74 -7.74 16.54
CA ALA A 218 13.05 -9.02 16.34
C ALA A 218 12.63 -9.60 17.69
N PHE A 219 11.39 -10.04 17.78
CA PHE A 219 10.81 -10.65 18.97
C PHE A 219 10.50 -12.12 18.67
N PHE A 220 10.97 -13.00 19.55
CA PHE A 220 10.79 -14.45 19.45
C PHE A 220 10.11 -14.93 20.73
N PRO A 221 8.76 -14.96 20.78
CA PRO A 221 8.07 -15.47 21.94
C PRO A 221 8.33 -16.98 22.04
N GLU A 222 8.67 -17.43 23.25
CA GLU A 222 8.70 -18.84 23.58
C GLU A 222 7.37 -19.23 24.24
N LEU A 223 6.75 -20.31 23.74
CA LEU A 223 5.58 -20.90 24.37
C LEU A 223 6.04 -22.13 25.16
N GLN A 224 5.89 -22.09 26.48
CA GLN A 224 6.13 -23.23 27.35
C GLN A 224 4.79 -23.79 27.83
N LEU A 225 4.61 -25.10 27.63
CA LEU A 225 3.52 -25.85 28.23
C LEU A 225 4.01 -26.35 29.60
N LEU A 226 3.40 -25.84 30.66
CA LEU A 226 3.68 -26.29 32.03
C LEU A 226 2.71 -27.42 32.40
N ASP A 227 3.22 -28.42 33.10
CA ASP A 227 2.49 -29.59 33.59
C ASP A 227 1.76 -29.36 34.92
#